data_AF-A0A3N5EMT5-F1
#
_entry.id   AF-A0A3N5EMT5-F1
#
_cell.length_a   1.000
_cell.length_b   1.000
_cell.length_c   1.000
_cell.angle_alpha   90.00
_cell.angle_beta   90.00
_cell.angle_gamma   90.00
#
_symmetry.space_group_name_H-M   'P 1'
#
loop_
_entity.id
_entity.type
_entity.pdbx_description
1 polymer ?
#
loop_
_entity_poly.entity_id
_entity_poly.type
_entity_poly.pdbx_seq_one_letter_code
_entity_poly.pdbx_strand_id
1 'polypeptide(L)'
;PLGICGDEDGGAMSAWFVFSAMGFYPVSPGRPVYDIGSPIFKQVTLSLGKGKTLVVRAEHVSQINKYIQRATLNGKSLNRPWFEHSDVSNGGMLVLEMGPRPNKQWGATPGDAPPSMTEEKLITVEGSLN
;
A
#
# COMPACT_ATOMS: atom_id res chain seq x y z
N PRO A 1 29.30 5.57 -6.93
CA PRO A 1 29.61 5.33 -5.50
C PRO A 1 28.70 6.09 -4.51
N LEU A 2 28.29 7.33 -4.82
CA LEU A 2 27.49 8.21 -3.95
C LEU A 2 25.95 8.08 -4.15
N GLY A 3 25.46 6.86 -4.41
CA GLY A 3 24.03 6.64 -4.78
C GLY A 3 23.05 6.62 -3.60
N ILE A 4 23.54 6.86 -2.40
CA ILE A 4 22.87 6.66 -1.13
C ILE A 4 22.95 7.98 -0.35
N CYS A 5 21.87 8.40 0.31
CA CYS A 5 21.80 9.68 1.02
C CYS A 5 22.28 9.64 2.49
N GLY A 6 22.64 8.48 3.02
CA GLY A 6 23.02 8.28 4.43
C GLY A 6 23.80 6.98 4.65
N ASP A 7 23.81 6.46 5.87
CA ASP A 7 24.33 5.10 6.10
C ASP A 7 23.38 4.05 5.50
N GLU A 8 23.94 2.92 5.08
CA GLU A 8 23.17 1.82 4.49
C GLU A 8 22.44 1.00 5.56
N ASP A 9 22.93 1.06 6.80
CA ASP A 9 22.35 0.41 7.98
C ASP A 9 22.12 -1.09 7.79
N GLY A 10 23.09 -1.77 7.16
CA GLY A 10 23.13 -3.22 7.04
C GLY A 10 21.95 -3.84 6.29
N GLY A 11 21.44 -3.14 5.28
CA GLY A 11 20.32 -3.55 4.44
C GLY A 11 19.05 -2.75 4.68
N ALA A 12 18.95 -1.98 5.76
CA ALA A 12 17.70 -1.33 6.14
C ALA A 12 17.25 -0.31 5.09
N MET A 13 18.16 0.57 4.65
CA MET A 13 17.81 1.58 3.66
C MET A 13 17.61 0.96 2.26
N SER A 14 18.37 -0.08 1.92
CA SER A 14 18.15 -0.84 0.68
C SER A 14 16.79 -1.53 0.65
N ALA A 15 16.39 -2.18 1.76
CA ALA A 15 15.09 -2.81 1.89
C ALA A 15 13.95 -1.78 1.84
N TRP A 16 14.15 -0.62 2.47
CA TRP A 16 13.20 0.49 2.37
C TRP A 16 12.96 0.93 0.93
N PHE A 17 14.03 1.07 0.15
CA PHE A 17 13.91 1.41 -1.26
C PHE A 17 13.16 0.33 -2.04
N VAL A 18 13.51 -0.95 -1.84
CA VAL A 18 12.85 -2.08 -2.52
C VAL A 18 11.36 -2.10 -2.23
N PHE A 19 10.94 -2.05 -0.96
CA PHE A 19 9.52 -2.00 -0.58
C PHE A 19 8.80 -0.79 -1.19
N SER A 20 9.37 0.40 -1.01
CA SER A 20 8.77 1.65 -1.52
C SER A 20 8.65 1.64 -3.05
N ALA A 21 9.66 1.13 -3.76
CA ALA A 21 9.65 1.01 -5.22
C ALA A 21 8.60 0.02 -5.73
N MET A 22 8.34 -1.06 -4.99
CA MET A 22 7.24 -2.00 -5.25
C MET A 22 5.87 -1.40 -4.95
N GLY A 23 5.80 -0.34 -4.13
CA GLY A 23 4.58 0.39 -3.81
C GLY A 23 3.87 -0.06 -2.55
N PHE A 24 4.54 -0.74 -1.61
CA PHE A 24 3.98 -1.02 -0.28
C PHE A 24 5.06 -1.20 0.79
N TYR A 25 4.74 -0.98 2.06
CA TYR A 25 5.72 -1.04 3.16
C TYR A 25 5.12 -1.59 4.46
N PRO A 26 5.83 -2.45 5.22
CA PRO A 26 5.39 -2.90 6.54
C PRO A 26 5.73 -1.86 7.62
N VAL A 27 4.85 -0.87 7.84
CA VAL A 27 5.10 0.27 8.75
C VAL A 27 5.32 -0.17 10.20
N SER A 28 4.56 -1.16 10.67
CA SER A 28 4.65 -1.69 12.05
C SER A 28 5.02 -3.17 12.06
N PRO A 29 6.32 -3.52 11.96
CA PRO A 29 6.78 -4.90 12.05
C PRO A 29 6.20 -5.61 13.29
N GLY A 30 5.74 -6.85 13.11
CA GLY A 30 4.98 -7.60 14.12
C GLY A 30 3.46 -7.54 13.95
N ARG A 31 2.93 -6.55 13.19
CA ARG A 31 1.55 -6.58 12.68
C ARG A 31 1.57 -7.05 11.21
N PRO A 32 0.70 -7.99 10.82
CA PRO A 32 0.69 -8.55 9.47
C PRO A 32 -0.04 -7.63 8.48
N VAL A 33 0.37 -6.35 8.41
CA VAL A 33 -0.24 -5.31 7.57
C VAL A 33 0.82 -4.62 6.74
N TYR A 34 0.48 -4.30 5.49
CA TYR A 34 1.30 -3.53 4.57
C TYR A 34 0.52 -2.30 4.09
N ASP A 35 1.11 -1.14 4.26
CA ASP A 35 0.58 0.13 3.76
C ASP A 35 0.94 0.30 2.28
N ILE A 36 0.00 0.75 1.47
CA ILE A 36 0.20 0.96 0.04
C ILE A 36 0.79 2.36 -0.18
N GLY A 37 1.95 2.39 -0.82
CA GLY A 37 2.62 3.58 -1.31
C GLY A 37 2.46 3.76 -2.82
N SER A 38 3.37 4.53 -3.43
CA SER A 38 3.37 4.76 -4.88
C SER A 38 4.45 3.92 -5.56
N PRO A 39 4.10 2.93 -6.40
CA PRO A 39 5.08 2.12 -7.11
C PRO A 39 5.79 2.92 -8.22
N ILE A 40 7.02 2.54 -8.55
CA ILE A 40 7.78 3.16 -9.66
C ILE A 40 7.88 2.26 -10.91
N PHE A 41 7.60 0.97 -10.77
CA PHE A 41 7.61 0.01 -11.87
C PHE A 41 6.21 -0.32 -12.35
N LYS A 42 6.07 -0.58 -13.66
CA LYS A 42 4.78 -1.02 -14.26
C LYS A 42 4.30 -2.35 -13.69
N GLN A 43 5.21 -3.26 -13.41
CA GLN A 43 4.90 -4.54 -12.80
C GLN A 43 6.09 -5.06 -12.01
N VAL A 44 5.82 -5.61 -10.82
CA VAL A 44 6.76 -6.39 -10.03
C VAL A 44 6.10 -7.73 -9.71
N THR A 45 6.89 -8.81 -9.81
CA THR A 45 6.44 -10.15 -9.42
C THR A 45 7.36 -10.66 -8.32
N LEU A 46 6.81 -10.91 -7.13
CA LEU A 46 7.51 -11.51 -6.00
C LEU A 46 7.26 -13.01 -5.98
N SER A 47 8.33 -13.80 -5.86
CA SER A 47 8.23 -15.23 -5.56
C SER A 47 8.11 -15.42 -4.06
N LEU A 48 7.01 -16.03 -3.62
CA LEU A 48 6.74 -16.30 -2.20
C LEU A 48 7.19 -17.71 -1.77
N GLY A 49 7.85 -18.44 -2.69
CA GLY A 49 8.18 -19.85 -2.53
C GLY A 49 7.01 -20.78 -2.85
N LYS A 50 7.31 -22.08 -2.99
CA LYS A 50 6.33 -23.13 -3.30
C LYS A 50 5.47 -22.84 -4.55
N GLY A 51 6.05 -22.15 -5.54
CA GLY A 51 5.38 -21.76 -6.80
C GLY A 51 4.38 -20.61 -6.68
N LYS A 52 4.20 -20.02 -5.49
CA LYS A 52 3.28 -18.90 -5.26
C LYS A 52 3.93 -17.58 -5.64
N THR A 53 3.14 -16.68 -6.22
CA THR A 53 3.61 -15.35 -6.62
C THR A 53 2.64 -14.25 -6.18
N LEU A 54 3.19 -13.12 -5.76
CA LEU A 54 2.46 -11.87 -5.61
C LEU A 54 2.86 -10.96 -6.78
N VAL A 55 1.89 -10.50 -7.54
CA VAL A 55 2.09 -9.53 -8.62
C VAL A 55 1.57 -8.17 -8.17
N VAL A 56 2.41 -7.14 -8.27
CA VAL A 56 1.98 -5.74 -8.15
C VAL A 56 2.03 -5.13 -9.53
N ARG A 57 0.89 -4.68 -10.06
CA ARG A 57 0.76 -4.04 -11.37
C ARG A 57 0.31 -2.60 -11.20
N ALA A 58 1.09 -1.67 -11.72
CA ALA A 58 0.81 -0.24 -11.70
C ALA A 58 0.46 0.24 -13.10
N GLU A 59 -0.84 0.32 -13.38
CA GLU A 59 -1.35 0.75 -14.68
C GLU A 59 -1.15 2.25 -14.86
N HIS A 60 -0.71 2.64 -16.05
CA HIS A 60 -0.39 4.03 -16.40
C HIS A 60 0.70 4.70 -15.56
N VAL A 61 1.45 3.96 -14.73
CA VAL A 61 2.55 4.55 -13.95
C VAL A 61 3.58 5.24 -14.84
N SER A 62 3.99 6.43 -14.44
CA SER A 62 5.01 7.22 -15.12
C SER A 62 5.60 8.27 -14.19
N GLN A 63 6.57 9.05 -14.67
CA GLN A 63 7.09 10.19 -13.91
C GLN A 63 6.02 11.25 -13.60
N ILE A 64 4.91 11.26 -14.35
CA ILE A 64 3.77 12.16 -14.15
C ILE A 64 2.71 11.46 -13.29
N ASN A 65 2.39 10.20 -13.61
CA ASN A 65 1.32 9.45 -12.96
C ASN A 65 1.83 8.72 -11.72
N LYS A 66 1.79 9.43 -10.58
CA LYS A 66 2.31 8.97 -9.29
C LYS A 66 1.22 8.76 -8.22
N TYR A 67 -0.04 9.08 -8.52
CA TYR A 67 -1.13 9.02 -7.55
C TYR A 67 -2.05 7.85 -7.86
N ILE A 68 -2.38 7.05 -6.85
CA ILE A 68 -3.35 5.96 -6.99
C ILE A 68 -4.75 6.56 -7.18
N GLN A 69 -5.42 6.12 -8.24
CA GLN A 69 -6.80 6.50 -8.54
C GLN A 69 -7.79 5.44 -8.03
N ARG A 70 -7.42 4.16 -8.15
CA ARG A 70 -8.16 3.02 -7.64
C ARG A 70 -7.22 1.83 -7.46
N ALA A 71 -7.61 0.89 -6.61
CA ALA A 71 -6.88 -0.34 -6.37
C ALA A 71 -7.81 -1.54 -6.43
N THR A 72 -7.29 -2.68 -6.87
CA THR A 72 -7.92 -3.98 -6.68
C THR A 72 -6.93 -4.98 -6.11
N LEU A 73 -7.41 -5.86 -5.25
CA LEU A 73 -6.63 -6.99 -4.73
C LEU A 73 -7.38 -8.27 -5.05
N ASN A 74 -6.72 -9.16 -5.79
CA ASN A 74 -7.30 -10.43 -6.24
C ASN A 74 -8.65 -10.24 -6.98
N GLY A 75 -8.74 -9.18 -7.78
CA GLY A 75 -9.93 -8.82 -8.56
C GLY A 75 -11.04 -8.10 -7.79
N LYS A 76 -10.90 -7.91 -6.47
CA LYS A 76 -11.87 -7.18 -5.65
C LYS A 76 -11.44 -5.74 -5.46
N SER A 77 -12.39 -4.80 -5.46
CA SER A 77 -12.11 -3.40 -5.14
C SER A 77 -11.46 -3.27 -3.76
N LEU A 78 -10.36 -2.55 -3.70
CA LEU A 78 -9.65 -2.25 -2.46
C LEU A 78 -9.73 -0.75 -2.24
N ASN A 79 -10.60 -0.31 -1.33
CA ASN A 79 -10.81 1.12 -1.03
C ASN A 79 -9.94 1.62 0.13
N ARG A 80 -9.38 0.70 0.92
CA ARG A 80 -8.40 0.99 1.97
C ARG A 80 -6.97 1.01 1.40
N PRO A 81 -6.09 1.94 1.82
CA PRO A 81 -4.72 2.05 1.32
C PRO A 81 -3.76 1.07 2.02
N TRP A 82 -4.21 -0.14 2.37
CA TRP A 82 -3.43 -1.17 3.03
C TRP A 82 -4.04 -2.56 2.80
N PHE A 83 -3.25 -3.61 3.02
CA PHE A 83 -3.71 -4.99 2.97
C PHE A 83 -3.04 -5.86 4.02
N GLU A 84 -3.64 -7.00 4.34
CA GLU A 84 -3.10 -7.93 5.32
C GLU A 84 -2.15 -8.93 4.66
N HIS A 85 -1.21 -9.48 5.42
CA HIS A 85 -0.34 -10.55 4.95
C HIS A 85 -1.13 -11.79 4.51
N SER A 86 -2.22 -12.10 5.21
CA SER A 86 -3.17 -13.16 4.86
C SER A 86 -3.71 -13.03 3.44
N ASP A 87 -3.96 -11.79 2.97
CA ASP A 87 -4.51 -11.50 1.64
C ASP A 87 -3.57 -11.92 0.49
N VAL A 88 -2.26 -12.00 0.75
CA VAL A 88 -1.22 -12.21 -0.29
C VAL A 88 -0.29 -13.40 -0.03
N SER A 89 -0.28 -13.96 1.18
CA SER A 89 0.61 -15.07 1.58
C SER A 89 0.44 -16.35 0.73
N ASN A 90 -0.71 -16.51 0.08
CA ASN A 90 -0.99 -17.62 -0.85
C ASN A 90 -0.75 -17.27 -2.32
N GLY A 91 -0.11 -16.13 -2.58
CA GLY A 91 -0.06 -15.49 -3.88
C GLY A 91 -1.25 -14.57 -4.09
N GLY A 92 -1.15 -13.72 -5.11
CA GLY A 92 -2.19 -12.74 -5.41
C GLY A 92 -1.77 -11.71 -6.44
N MET A 93 -2.68 -10.79 -6.73
CA MET A 93 -2.43 -9.67 -7.63
C MET A 93 -3.02 -8.38 -7.08
N LEU A 94 -2.16 -7.42 -6.78
CA LEU A 94 -2.50 -6.04 -6.50
C LEU A 94 -2.42 -5.24 -7.80
N VAL A 95 -3.51 -4.63 -8.22
CA VAL A 95 -3.56 -3.73 -9.38
C VAL A 95 -3.84 -2.32 -8.89
N LEU A 96 -3.00 -1.38 -9.28
CA LEU A 96 -3.09 0.04 -8.96
C LEU A 96 -3.25 0.82 -10.26
N GLU A 97 -4.34 1.57 -10.41
CA GLU A 97 -4.47 2.51 -11.52
C GLU A 97 -3.86 3.85 -11.11
N MET A 98 -2.86 4.31 -11.85
CA MET A 98 -2.12 5.53 -11.52
C MET A 98 -2.63 6.72 -12.33
N GLY A 99 -2.55 7.91 -11.75
CA GLY A 99 -2.97 9.16 -12.36
C GLY A 99 -2.09 10.34 -11.98
N PRO A 100 -2.22 11.47 -12.71
CA PRO A 100 -1.34 12.63 -12.58
C PRO A 100 -1.66 13.53 -11.38
N ARG A 101 -2.81 13.32 -10.72
CA ARG A 101 -3.29 14.13 -9.59
C ARG A 101 -3.84 13.23 -8.47
N PRO A 102 -3.81 13.69 -7.21
CA PRO A 102 -4.39 12.94 -6.10
C PRO A 102 -5.88 12.65 -6.33
N ASN A 103 -6.30 11.40 -6.11
CA ASN A 103 -7.70 11.10 -5.87
C ASN A 103 -8.03 11.38 -4.39
N LYS A 104 -8.90 12.35 -4.13
CA LYS A 104 -9.28 12.74 -2.76
C LYS A 104 -10.35 11.84 -2.12
N GLN A 105 -10.86 10.84 -2.85
CA GLN A 105 -11.94 9.96 -2.39
C GLN A 105 -11.43 8.57 -1.98
N TRP A 106 -10.35 8.07 -2.60
CA TRP A 106 -9.83 6.73 -2.33
C TRP A 106 -9.06 6.71 -1.00
N GLY A 107 -9.40 5.79 -0.10
CA GLY A 107 -8.77 5.66 1.22
C GLY A 107 -8.94 6.88 2.14
N ALA A 108 -9.98 7.68 1.91
CA ALA A 108 -10.13 8.99 2.56
C ALA A 108 -11.04 8.97 3.80
N THR A 109 -11.77 7.88 4.05
CA THR A 109 -12.65 7.81 5.22
C THR A 109 -11.89 7.29 6.44
N PRO A 110 -12.29 7.66 7.68
CA PRO A 110 -11.63 7.15 8.87
C PRO A 110 -11.59 5.61 8.95
N GLY A 111 -12.66 4.94 8.50
CA GLY A 111 -12.74 3.48 8.45
C GLY A 111 -11.79 2.82 7.43
N ASP A 112 -11.21 3.59 6.50
CA ASP A 112 -10.20 3.08 5.57
C ASP A 112 -8.78 3.12 6.16
N ALA A 113 -8.56 3.84 7.27
CA ALA A 113 -7.24 4.01 7.85
C ALA A 113 -6.58 2.65 8.22
N PRO A 114 -5.25 2.53 8.14
CA PRO A 114 -4.53 1.40 8.68
C PRO A 114 -4.84 1.21 10.17
N PRO A 115 -4.90 -0.04 10.66
CA PRO A 115 -5.26 -0.30 12.04
C PRO A 115 -4.24 0.33 12.99
N SER A 116 -4.72 0.85 14.12
CA SER A 116 -3.86 1.34 15.22
C SER A 116 -4.08 0.50 16.49
N MET A 117 -3.42 0.84 17.59
CA MET A 117 -3.67 0.18 18.89
C MET A 117 -4.96 0.70 19.55
N THR A 118 -5.33 1.95 19.28
CA THR A 118 -6.56 2.58 19.77
C THR A 118 -7.72 2.27 18.85
N GLU A 119 -8.87 1.93 19.43
CA GLU A 119 -10.13 1.85 18.67
C GLU A 119 -10.70 3.25 18.43
N GLU A 120 -11.19 3.48 17.22
CA GLU A 120 -11.90 4.72 16.89
C GLU A 120 -13.32 4.65 17.47
N LYS A 121 -13.60 5.41 18.53
CA LYS A 121 -14.98 5.61 18.98
C LYS A 121 -15.70 6.52 17.99
N LEU A 122 -16.59 5.96 17.18
CA LEU A 122 -17.60 6.73 16.46
C LEU A 122 -18.46 7.48 17.50
N ILE A 123 -18.15 8.75 17.74
CA ILE A 123 -19.02 9.62 18.54
C ILE A 123 -20.19 10.01 17.64
N THR A 124 -21.30 9.30 17.75
CA THR A 124 -22.57 9.76 17.20
C THR A 124 -23.01 10.96 18.03
N VAL A 125 -22.86 12.18 17.50
CA VAL A 125 -23.49 13.36 18.10
C VAL A 125 -24.97 13.28 17.76
N GLU A 126 -25.77 12.67 18.64
CA GLU A 126 -27.21 12.86 18.61
C GLU A 126 -27.52 14.30 19.04
N GLY A 127 -27.62 15.18 18.05
CA GLY A 127 -28.15 16.51 18.25
C GLY A 127 -29.65 16.43 18.47
N SER A 128 -30.09 16.40 19.74
CA SER A 128 -31.44 16.80 20.10
C SER A 128 -31.54 18.32 20.00
N LEU A 129 -32.08 18.81 18.88
CA LEU A 129 -32.63 20.17 18.80
C LEU A 129 -33.97 20.16 19.54
N ASN A 130 -34.00 20.82 20.70
CA ASN A 130 -35.24 21.37 21.25
C ASN A 130 -35.58 22.67 20.53
#